data_AF-A0A7V7SX03-F1
#
_entry.id   AF-A0A7V7SX03-F1
#
_cell.length_a   1.000
_cell.length_b   1.000
_cell.length_c   1.000
_cell.angle_alpha   90.00
_cell.angle_beta   90.00
_cell.angle_gamma   90.00
#
_symmetry.space_group_name_H-M   'P 1'
#
loop_
_entity.id
_entity.type
_entity.pdbx_description
1 polymer ?
#
loop_
_entity_poly.entity_id
_entity_poly.type
_entity_poly.pdbx_seq_one_letter_code
_entity_poly.pdbx_strand_id
1 'polypeptide(L)'
;MFRLLLGLLLFPVSLAGVARAFPEMQQQNLHAPDLKGRAWLNTEKPLESWKKDLKGHVVLLDFWTYCCINCIHVLPDLRALEEEFKDEAFLVIGVHSNKFEQEGEARNIRQAILRYDIRHPVVVDDEHRIWRGFGVRAWPSFVLVDPEGYVLGGLSGEGHLELLRSVIRRVLDEHRSKGTLADKPLRPELLQPEPTLLRYPGKVLAHGENVFVADSSGHRLLEVDGADGRVLRVFGSGEAGHRDGEASQAQFRNPQGMAVYGEWLYVADTDNHRIRRIHLQKGTVDTVAGKGKQARPLPKPGKPMETDLNSPWALEIVGDQLYVAMAGSHQLWLIDLKENQLQSAAGSGRENIVDGPASVAQLAQPSGLAFLNGKLYFADSEVSAVRFLDLEKKEVGTVLGTGLFDFGDRDGGPEVAQLQHPLGLAIWKQQLLVADTYNGKVRSLDPKTRTSKTLFGGEDQDLQFWEPGGLDVSGDTLYVADTNNHRILAIDLRSKAWRVLLGGMISAAPPDDSDQEKETESESAKEDKS
;
A
#
# COMPACT_ATOMS: atom_id res chain seq x y z
N MET A 1 -18.39 17.15 -45.59
CA MET A 1 -19.09 18.03 -44.63
C MET A 1 -20.27 17.27 -44.05
N PHE A 2 -20.07 16.44 -43.01
CA PHE A 2 -21.11 15.93 -42.12
C PHE A 2 -20.39 15.28 -40.92
N ARG A 3 -20.45 15.93 -39.75
CA ARG A 3 -19.93 15.45 -38.47
C ARG A 3 -20.96 14.49 -37.87
N LEU A 4 -20.55 13.28 -37.51
CA LEU A 4 -21.31 12.41 -36.60
C LEU A 4 -20.75 12.61 -35.19
N LEU A 5 -21.52 13.26 -34.33
CA LEU A 5 -21.33 13.30 -32.88
C LEU A 5 -21.98 12.04 -32.30
N LEU A 6 -21.17 11.09 -31.81
CA LEU A 6 -21.66 9.99 -30.97
C LEU A 6 -21.58 10.46 -29.52
N GLY A 7 -22.71 10.85 -28.96
CA GLY A 7 -22.83 11.27 -27.56
C GLY A 7 -22.66 10.08 -26.62
N LEU A 8 -21.82 10.26 -25.60
CA LEU A 8 -21.76 9.36 -24.43
C LEU A 8 -23.13 9.37 -23.73
N LEU A 9 -23.80 8.24 -23.73
CA LEU A 9 -24.91 7.95 -22.82
C LEU A 9 -24.35 7.75 -21.41
N LEU A 10 -24.38 8.82 -20.62
CA LEU A 10 -24.33 8.74 -19.16
C LEU A 10 -25.54 7.94 -18.70
N PHE A 11 -25.33 6.72 -18.18
CA PHE A 11 -26.38 5.99 -17.48
C PHE A 11 -26.72 6.77 -16.20
N PRO A 12 -27.95 7.28 -16.02
CA PRO A 12 -28.33 7.86 -14.75
C PRO A 12 -28.35 6.74 -13.71
N VAL A 13 -27.60 6.92 -12.63
CA VAL A 13 -27.76 6.12 -11.42
C VAL A 13 -29.23 6.21 -11.01
N SER A 14 -29.94 5.08 -11.04
CA SER A 14 -31.38 5.10 -10.76
C SER A 14 -31.62 5.48 -9.30
N LEU A 15 -32.66 6.28 -9.03
CA LEU A 15 -33.09 6.65 -7.67
C LEU A 15 -33.24 5.42 -6.75
N ALA A 16 -33.50 4.24 -7.31
CA ALA A 16 -33.65 2.98 -6.58
C ALA A 16 -32.34 2.49 -5.92
N GLY A 17 -31.17 2.82 -6.47
CA GLY A 17 -29.87 2.49 -5.85
C GLY A 17 -29.58 3.35 -4.62
N VAL A 18 -29.88 4.66 -4.72
CA VAL A 18 -29.75 5.62 -3.61
C VAL A 18 -30.71 5.25 -2.47
N ALA A 19 -31.97 4.90 -2.79
CA ALA A 19 -32.97 4.49 -1.80
C ALA A 19 -32.70 3.11 -1.15
N ARG A 20 -31.78 2.28 -1.68
CA ARG A 20 -31.37 1.02 -1.04
C ARG A 20 -30.16 1.18 -0.13
N ALA A 21 -29.24 2.07 -0.50
CA ALA A 21 -28.08 2.43 0.32
C ALA A 21 -28.45 3.34 1.49
N PHE A 22 -29.41 4.25 1.24
CA PHE A 22 -29.93 5.23 2.19
C PHE A 22 -31.45 5.26 2.00
N PRO A 23 -32.22 4.32 2.62
CA PRO A 23 -33.68 4.32 2.51
C PRO A 23 -34.24 5.68 2.91
N GLU A 24 -35.33 6.08 2.24
CA GLU A 24 -36.04 7.34 2.47
C GLU A 24 -36.01 7.70 3.96
N MET A 25 -35.45 8.88 4.25
CA MET A 25 -35.15 9.41 5.58
C MET A 25 -36.35 9.33 6.54
N GLN A 26 -36.65 8.15 7.05
CA GLN A 26 -37.54 7.92 8.16
C GLN A 26 -36.70 8.08 9.42
N GLN A 27 -36.92 9.22 10.07
CA GLN A 27 -36.41 9.64 11.37
C GLN A 27 -36.41 8.52 12.41
N GLN A 28 -35.34 7.74 12.46
CA GLN A 28 -34.77 7.38 13.75
C GLN A 28 -33.57 8.31 13.92
N ASN A 29 -33.76 9.37 14.72
CA ASN A 29 -32.73 10.35 15.04
C ASN A 29 -31.65 9.68 15.90
N LEU A 30 -30.79 8.88 15.25
CA LEU A 30 -29.69 8.18 15.90
C LEU A 30 -28.51 9.14 15.99
N HIS A 31 -28.24 9.65 17.19
CA HIS A 31 -27.05 10.46 17.41
C HIS A 31 -25.79 9.60 17.24
N ALA A 32 -24.82 10.16 16.51
CA ALA A 32 -23.52 9.54 16.35
C ALA A 32 -22.79 9.45 17.70
N PRO A 33 -22.17 8.29 18.04
CA PRO A 33 -21.28 8.16 19.19
C PRO A 33 -20.10 9.13 19.12
N ASP A 34 -19.60 9.59 20.28
CA ASP A 34 -18.37 10.40 20.35
C ASP A 34 -17.16 9.63 19.78
N LEU A 35 -16.22 10.36 19.17
CA LEU A 35 -15.04 9.80 18.50
C LEU A 35 -13.81 9.74 19.42
N LYS A 36 -13.97 9.14 20.60
CA LYS A 36 -12.88 9.03 21.59
C LYS A 36 -11.93 7.89 21.23
N GLY A 37 -10.81 8.22 20.63
CA GLY A 37 -9.69 7.30 20.38
C GLY A 37 -8.52 7.52 21.33
N ARG A 38 -7.49 6.67 21.22
CA ARG A 38 -6.25 6.85 21.98
C ARG A 38 -5.48 8.10 21.59
N ALA A 39 -5.44 8.37 20.28
CA ALA A 39 -4.68 9.45 19.69
C ALA A 39 -5.38 9.97 18.44
N TRP A 40 -5.01 11.18 18.06
CA TRP A 40 -5.42 11.83 16.82
C TRP A 40 -4.19 12.22 16.02
N LEU A 41 -4.25 12.01 14.71
CA LEU A 41 -3.23 12.35 13.72
C LEU A 41 -3.87 13.25 12.66
N ASN A 42 -3.05 14.00 11.92
CA ASN A 42 -3.51 14.97 10.92
C ASN A 42 -4.47 16.07 11.45
N THR A 43 -4.38 16.44 12.74
CA THR A 43 -5.19 17.51 13.36
C THR A 43 -4.46 18.10 14.56
N GLU A 44 -4.61 19.41 14.76
CA GLU A 44 -4.01 20.15 15.90
C GLU A 44 -4.59 19.71 17.26
N LYS A 45 -5.85 19.26 17.26
CA LYS A 45 -6.58 18.86 18.46
C LYS A 45 -7.52 17.67 18.18
N PRO A 46 -7.85 16.87 19.21
CA PRO A 46 -8.87 15.82 19.09
C PRO A 46 -10.23 16.36 18.59
N LEU A 47 -10.86 15.64 17.66
CA LEU A 47 -12.19 15.95 17.11
C LEU A 47 -13.25 14.98 17.66
N GLU A 48 -13.45 14.99 18.97
CA GLU A 48 -14.21 13.93 19.66
C GLU A 48 -15.72 14.17 19.73
N SER A 49 -16.17 15.43 19.80
CA SER A 49 -17.57 15.76 20.10
C SER A 49 -18.31 16.38 18.91
N TRP A 50 -19.44 15.78 18.55
CA TRP A 50 -20.36 16.30 17.53
C TRP A 50 -20.94 17.68 17.83
N LYS A 51 -21.14 17.99 19.13
CA LYS A 51 -21.74 19.26 19.55
C LYS A 51 -20.76 20.43 19.61
N LYS A 52 -19.45 20.13 19.62
CA LYS A 52 -18.40 21.13 19.83
C LYS A 52 -17.41 21.17 18.69
N ASP A 53 -16.80 20.03 18.37
CA ASP A 53 -15.64 19.97 17.48
C ASP A 53 -16.07 19.77 16.02
N LEU A 54 -17.14 18.99 15.79
CA LEU A 54 -17.68 18.67 14.45
C LEU A 54 -19.01 19.36 14.13
N LYS A 55 -19.44 20.30 14.99
CA LYS A 55 -20.73 20.99 14.83
C LYS A 55 -20.79 21.70 13.49
N GLY A 56 -21.89 21.51 12.76
CA GLY A 56 -22.14 22.18 11.50
C GLY A 56 -21.41 21.58 10.29
N HIS A 57 -20.74 20.43 10.45
CA HIS A 57 -20.00 19.77 9.37
C HIS A 57 -20.67 18.47 8.95
N VAL A 58 -20.76 18.22 7.65
CA VAL A 58 -21.04 16.88 7.12
C VAL A 58 -19.77 16.05 7.27
N VAL A 59 -19.84 14.91 7.96
CA VAL A 59 -18.67 14.08 8.24
C VAL A 59 -18.83 12.71 7.61
N LEU A 60 -17.86 12.31 6.78
CA LEU A 60 -17.70 10.95 6.29
C LEU A 60 -16.66 10.23 7.15
N LEU A 61 -17.11 9.26 7.96
CA LEU A 61 -16.22 8.37 8.69
C LEU A 61 -15.76 7.24 7.75
N ASP A 62 -14.46 7.04 7.63
CA ASP A 62 -13.84 5.90 6.95
C ASP A 62 -13.25 4.95 7.99
N PHE A 63 -13.85 3.78 8.16
CA PHE A 63 -13.36 2.73 9.06
C PHE A 63 -12.38 1.84 8.31
N TRP A 64 -11.09 1.99 8.61
CA TRP A 64 -10.02 1.44 7.80
C TRP A 64 -8.88 0.86 8.65
N THR A 65 -8.02 0.08 8.00
CA THR A 65 -6.73 -0.40 8.54
C THR A 65 -5.72 -0.44 7.40
N TYR A 66 -4.45 -0.17 7.67
CA TYR A 66 -3.47 0.08 6.60
C TYR A 66 -2.89 -1.20 5.94
N CYS A 67 -3.08 -2.38 6.54
CA CYS A 67 -2.73 -3.66 5.92
C CYS A 67 -3.64 -4.03 4.75
N CYS A 68 -4.92 -3.64 4.83
CA CYS A 68 -5.97 -4.16 3.97
C CYS A 68 -5.96 -3.49 2.59
N ILE A 69 -5.75 -4.29 1.54
CA ILE A 69 -5.74 -3.79 0.16
C ILE A 69 -7.05 -3.11 -0.24
N ASN A 70 -8.18 -3.59 0.30
CA ASN A 70 -9.49 -2.98 0.04
C ASN A 70 -9.58 -1.56 0.63
N CYS A 71 -8.94 -1.30 1.76
CA CYS A 71 -8.85 0.04 2.34
C CYS A 71 -7.94 0.95 1.50
N ILE A 72 -6.82 0.42 1.02
CA ILE A 72 -5.90 1.18 0.16
C ILE A 72 -6.60 1.61 -1.14
N HIS A 73 -7.43 0.75 -1.73
CA HIS A 73 -8.17 1.04 -2.96
C HIS A 73 -9.18 2.19 -2.87
N VAL A 74 -9.68 2.52 -1.68
CA VAL A 74 -10.65 3.62 -1.51
C VAL A 74 -9.99 4.98 -1.27
N LEU A 75 -8.69 5.02 -0.95
CA LEU A 75 -7.98 6.29 -0.71
C LEU A 75 -8.01 7.26 -1.92
N PRO A 76 -7.92 6.82 -3.20
CA PRO A 76 -8.15 7.71 -4.34
C PRO A 76 -9.57 8.28 -4.38
N ASP A 77 -10.59 7.49 -4.02
CA ASP A 77 -11.99 7.93 -3.98
C ASP A 77 -12.17 9.00 -2.89
N LEU A 78 -11.60 8.77 -1.69
CA LEU A 78 -11.63 9.74 -0.59
C LEU A 78 -10.93 11.05 -0.96
N ARG A 79 -9.74 10.99 -1.57
CA ARG A 79 -9.03 12.19 -2.05
C ARG A 79 -9.84 12.97 -3.08
N ALA A 80 -10.58 12.28 -3.96
CA ALA A 80 -11.44 12.94 -4.93
C ALA A 80 -12.61 13.67 -4.24
N LEU A 81 -13.20 13.10 -3.19
CA LEU A 81 -14.24 13.76 -2.40
C LEU A 81 -13.68 14.95 -1.61
N GLU A 82 -12.52 14.79 -0.97
CA GLU A 82 -11.85 15.87 -0.24
C GLU A 82 -11.55 17.07 -1.13
N GLU A 83 -10.98 16.84 -2.33
CA GLU A 83 -10.68 17.93 -3.27
C GLU A 83 -11.95 18.59 -3.81
N GLU A 84 -12.99 17.82 -4.08
CA GLU A 84 -14.26 18.34 -4.59
C GLU A 84 -14.99 19.21 -3.56
N PHE A 85 -14.97 18.84 -2.29
CA PHE A 85 -15.70 19.53 -1.21
C PHE A 85 -14.80 20.35 -0.28
N LYS A 86 -13.56 20.65 -0.68
CA LYS A 86 -12.57 21.34 0.17
C LYS A 86 -12.99 22.71 0.71
N ASP A 87 -13.89 23.39 0.01
CA ASP A 87 -14.40 24.71 0.37
C ASP A 87 -15.78 24.65 1.08
N GLU A 88 -16.34 23.46 1.26
CA GLU A 88 -17.61 23.21 1.93
C GLU A 88 -17.39 22.79 3.40
N ALA A 89 -18.43 22.89 4.24
CA ALA A 89 -18.40 22.35 5.61
C ALA A 89 -18.50 20.81 5.60
N PHE A 90 -17.52 20.16 4.98
CA PHE A 90 -17.37 18.72 4.83
C PHE A 90 -16.01 18.26 5.34
N LEU A 91 -15.96 17.08 5.95
CA LEU A 91 -14.72 16.49 6.46
C LEU A 91 -14.77 14.96 6.32
N VAL A 92 -13.68 14.36 5.84
CA VAL A 92 -13.43 12.92 6.00
C VAL A 92 -12.69 12.72 7.32
N ILE A 93 -13.02 11.68 8.09
CA ILE A 93 -12.24 11.25 9.26
C ILE A 93 -11.95 9.76 9.13
N GLY A 94 -10.67 9.42 9.10
CA GLY A 94 -10.23 8.03 9.14
C GLY A 94 -10.32 7.49 10.57
N VAL A 95 -11.21 6.54 10.81
CA VAL A 95 -11.25 5.74 12.04
C VAL A 95 -10.36 4.53 11.83
N HIS A 96 -9.11 4.63 12.26
CA HIS A 96 -8.16 3.52 12.13
C HIS A 96 -8.44 2.48 13.21
N SER A 97 -9.05 1.36 12.80
CA SER A 97 -9.37 0.21 13.65
C SER A 97 -8.51 -0.95 13.18
N ASN A 98 -7.46 -1.28 13.95
CA ASN A 98 -6.41 -2.21 13.52
C ASN A 98 -6.90 -3.65 13.38
N LYS A 99 -6.44 -4.36 12.35
CA LYS A 99 -6.59 -5.82 12.27
C LYS A 99 -5.50 -6.53 13.05
N PHE A 100 -4.26 -6.09 12.90
CA PHE A 100 -3.07 -6.65 13.52
C PHE A 100 -2.62 -5.82 14.73
N GLU A 101 -1.93 -6.45 15.69
CA GLU A 101 -1.45 -5.77 16.91
C GLU A 101 -0.53 -4.58 16.57
N GLN A 102 0.39 -4.78 15.63
CA GLN A 102 1.35 -3.76 15.21
C GLN A 102 0.68 -2.48 14.68
N GLU A 103 -0.49 -2.58 14.05
CA GLU A 103 -1.15 -1.41 13.45
C GLU A 103 -1.82 -0.51 14.51
N GLY A 104 -1.97 -0.96 15.76
CA GLY A 104 -2.54 -0.16 16.86
C GLY A 104 -1.62 0.96 17.37
N GLU A 105 -0.36 0.93 16.97
CA GLU A 105 0.68 1.89 17.37
C GLU A 105 0.61 3.18 16.52
N ALA A 106 0.40 4.33 17.16
CA ALA A 106 0.25 5.62 16.49
C ALA A 106 1.46 5.98 15.59
N ARG A 107 2.67 5.55 15.97
CA ARG A 107 3.89 5.75 15.15
C ARG A 107 3.83 5.00 13.81
N ASN A 108 3.23 3.82 13.77
CA ASN A 108 3.12 3.02 12.54
C ASN A 108 2.01 3.59 11.65
N ILE A 109 0.89 3.99 12.24
CA ILE A 109 -0.19 4.70 11.54
C ILE A 109 0.34 6.00 10.92
N ARG A 110 1.21 6.74 11.62
CA ARG A 110 1.88 7.94 11.08
C ARG A 110 2.67 7.62 9.80
N GLN A 111 3.41 6.51 9.76
CA GLN A 111 4.13 6.08 8.57
C GLN A 111 3.18 5.65 7.45
N ALA A 112 2.08 4.97 7.77
CA ALA A 112 1.07 4.61 6.77
C ALA A 112 0.38 5.84 6.16
N ILE A 113 0.06 6.86 6.98
CA ILE A 113 -0.49 8.14 6.51
C ILE A 113 0.44 8.79 5.48
N LEU A 114 1.74 8.87 5.79
CA LEU A 114 2.74 9.43 4.89
C LEU A 114 2.94 8.58 3.63
N ARG A 115 2.98 7.26 3.75
CA ARG A 115 3.18 6.31 2.64
C ARG A 115 2.05 6.37 1.62
N TYR A 116 0.81 6.49 2.09
CA TYR A 116 -0.40 6.48 1.25
C TYR A 116 -0.97 7.89 0.96
N ASP A 117 -0.28 8.96 1.39
CA ASP A 117 -0.70 10.36 1.22
C ASP A 117 -2.14 10.61 1.73
N ILE A 118 -2.42 10.15 2.96
CA ILE A 118 -3.69 10.38 3.64
C ILE A 118 -3.73 11.80 4.20
N ARG A 119 -4.73 12.59 3.81
CA ARG A 119 -4.80 14.03 4.09
C ARG A 119 -5.87 14.44 5.09
N HIS A 120 -6.79 13.53 5.42
CA HIS A 120 -7.78 13.74 6.47
C HIS A 120 -7.24 13.46 7.87
N PRO A 121 -7.91 13.96 8.93
CA PRO A 121 -7.66 13.57 10.31
C PRO A 121 -7.89 12.07 10.49
N VAL A 122 -7.06 11.45 11.33
CA VAL A 122 -7.16 10.04 11.67
C VAL A 122 -7.23 9.87 13.17
N VAL A 123 -8.25 9.14 13.65
CA VAL A 123 -8.38 8.73 15.05
C VAL A 123 -7.92 7.28 15.20
N VAL A 124 -7.13 7.01 16.25
CA VAL A 124 -6.65 5.67 16.59
C VAL A 124 -7.68 4.98 17.49
N ASP A 125 -8.46 4.05 16.92
CA ASP A 125 -9.52 3.27 17.59
C ASP A 125 -9.14 1.80 17.70
N ASP A 126 -8.05 1.52 18.38
CA ASP A 126 -7.47 0.17 18.40
C ASP A 126 -8.20 -0.78 19.37
N GLU A 127 -8.87 -0.23 20.39
CA GLU A 127 -9.83 -0.99 21.20
C GLU A 127 -11.18 -1.20 20.48
N HIS A 128 -11.34 -0.73 19.25
CA HIS A 128 -12.56 -0.85 18.44
C HIS A 128 -13.81 -0.28 19.13
N ARG A 129 -13.67 0.78 19.94
CA ARG A 129 -14.79 1.41 20.66
C ARG A 129 -15.67 2.19 19.69
N ILE A 130 -15.07 2.98 18.81
CA ILE A 130 -15.77 3.74 17.77
C ILE A 130 -16.38 2.75 16.76
N TRP A 131 -15.59 1.79 16.27
CA TRP A 131 -16.03 0.71 15.38
C TRP A 131 -17.30 0.02 15.89
N ARG A 132 -17.31 -0.43 17.15
CA ARG A 132 -18.50 -1.07 17.76
C ARG A 132 -19.65 -0.09 17.99
N GLY A 133 -19.35 1.16 18.37
CA GLY A 133 -20.35 2.20 18.56
C GLY A 133 -21.17 2.48 17.31
N PHE A 134 -20.54 2.43 16.13
CA PHE A 134 -21.19 2.60 14.83
C PHE A 134 -21.69 1.27 14.22
N GLY A 135 -21.50 0.13 14.90
CA GLY A 135 -21.98 -1.17 14.43
C GLY A 135 -21.26 -1.70 13.18
N VAL A 136 -20.03 -1.26 12.94
CA VAL A 136 -19.23 -1.65 11.76
C VAL A 136 -18.80 -3.12 11.85
N ARG A 137 -18.65 -3.78 10.69
CA ARG A 137 -18.35 -5.23 10.62
C ARG A 137 -17.37 -5.63 9.51
N ALA A 138 -16.89 -4.68 8.71
CA ALA A 138 -16.02 -4.95 7.58
C ALA A 138 -15.12 -3.75 7.26
N TRP A 139 -13.92 -4.05 6.78
CA TRP A 139 -12.98 -3.05 6.25
C TRP A 139 -13.04 -3.02 4.71
N PRO A 140 -13.00 -1.84 4.08
CA PRO A 140 -13.38 -0.55 4.64
C PRO A 140 -14.89 -0.47 4.87
N SER A 141 -15.33 0.44 5.75
CA SER A 141 -16.74 0.85 5.84
C SER A 141 -16.86 2.35 6.00
N PHE A 142 -17.92 2.92 5.46
CA PHE A 142 -18.21 4.34 5.50
C PHE A 142 -19.46 4.62 6.31
N VAL A 143 -19.44 5.67 7.12
CA VAL A 143 -20.65 6.19 7.78
C VAL A 143 -20.75 7.68 7.55
N LEU A 144 -21.89 8.15 7.06
CA LEU A 144 -22.16 9.57 6.85
C LEU A 144 -22.95 10.13 8.03
N VAL A 145 -22.44 11.22 8.61
CA VAL A 145 -23.06 11.94 9.73
C VAL A 145 -23.36 13.37 9.29
N ASP A 146 -24.54 13.86 9.64
CA ASP A 146 -25.00 15.20 9.28
C ASP A 146 -24.40 16.31 10.18
N PRO A 147 -24.55 17.59 9.81
CA PRO A 147 -24.09 18.75 10.58
C PRO A 147 -24.63 18.87 12.01
N GLU A 148 -25.72 18.17 12.33
CA GLU A 148 -26.38 18.18 13.63
C GLU A 148 -25.97 16.96 14.50
N GLY A 149 -25.15 16.06 13.95
CA GLY A 149 -24.61 14.88 14.61
C GLY A 149 -25.52 13.64 14.53
N TYR A 150 -26.35 13.53 13.50
CA TYR A 150 -27.19 12.35 13.23
C TYR A 150 -26.58 11.46 12.15
N VAL A 151 -26.60 10.15 12.40
CA VAL A 151 -26.15 9.15 11.44
C VAL A 151 -27.18 9.03 10.31
N LEU A 152 -26.75 9.27 9.08
CA LEU A 152 -27.59 9.19 7.88
C LEU A 152 -27.60 7.79 7.24
N GLY A 153 -26.51 7.04 7.41
CA GLY A 153 -26.38 5.67 6.92
C GLY A 153 -24.92 5.27 6.72
N GLY A 154 -24.71 4.03 6.27
CA GLY A 154 -23.38 3.50 6.04
C GLY A 154 -23.30 2.48 4.91
N LEU A 155 -22.08 2.29 4.42
CA LEU A 155 -21.73 1.43 3.28
C LEU A 155 -20.50 0.60 3.66
N SER A 156 -20.36 -0.60 3.11
CA SER A 156 -19.15 -1.42 3.29
C SER A 156 -18.52 -1.78 1.95
N GLY A 157 -17.20 -1.97 1.96
CA GLY A 157 -16.41 -2.31 0.79
C GLY A 157 -16.10 -1.12 -0.13
N GLU A 158 -15.61 -1.42 -1.32
CA GLU A 158 -15.04 -0.45 -2.25
C GLU A 158 -16.03 0.04 -3.32
N GLY A 159 -15.73 1.19 -3.96
CA GLY A 159 -16.37 1.60 -5.23
C GLY A 159 -17.63 2.42 -5.10
N HIS A 160 -17.74 3.15 -3.99
CA HIS A 160 -18.92 3.93 -3.66
C HIS A 160 -18.77 5.42 -4.00
N LEU A 161 -17.70 5.84 -4.71
CA LEU A 161 -17.39 7.25 -4.99
C LEU A 161 -18.59 8.05 -5.50
N GLU A 162 -19.22 7.61 -6.59
CA GLU A 162 -20.34 8.35 -7.20
C GLU A 162 -21.55 8.44 -6.28
N LEU A 163 -21.81 7.38 -5.51
CA LEU A 163 -22.89 7.35 -4.54
C LEU A 163 -22.60 8.33 -3.39
N LEU A 164 -21.42 8.22 -2.76
CA LEU A 164 -20.99 9.11 -1.68
C LEU A 164 -21.04 10.58 -2.12
N ARG A 165 -20.47 10.89 -3.29
CA ARG A 165 -20.51 12.24 -3.90
C ARG A 165 -21.94 12.77 -4.00
N SER A 166 -22.85 11.96 -4.54
CA SER A 166 -24.25 12.37 -4.74
C SER A 166 -24.98 12.66 -3.42
N VAL A 167 -24.73 11.84 -2.40
CA VAL A 167 -25.37 11.99 -1.09
C VAL A 167 -24.77 13.17 -0.32
N ILE A 168 -23.45 13.33 -0.32
CA ILE A 168 -22.76 14.46 0.34
C ILE A 168 -23.27 15.80 -0.21
N ARG A 169 -23.33 15.98 -1.55
CA ARG A 169 -23.89 17.20 -2.16
C ARG A 169 -25.29 17.50 -1.67
N ARG A 170 -26.17 16.48 -1.67
CA ARG A 170 -27.55 16.63 -1.24
C ARG A 170 -27.65 17.07 0.22
N VAL A 171 -26.85 16.47 1.11
CA VAL A 171 -26.84 16.81 2.54
C VAL A 171 -26.33 18.25 2.74
N LEU A 172 -25.26 18.64 2.04
CA LEU A 172 -24.75 20.01 2.08
C LEU A 172 -25.83 21.02 1.64
N ASP A 173 -26.50 20.80 0.51
CA ASP A 173 -27.56 21.70 0.02
C ASP A 173 -28.75 21.80 0.97
N GLU A 174 -29.16 20.68 1.57
CA GLU A 174 -30.24 20.62 2.56
C GLU A 174 -29.88 21.44 3.81
N HIS A 175 -28.70 21.22 4.39
CA HIS A 175 -28.29 21.90 5.62
C HIS A 175 -27.88 23.36 5.39
N ARG A 176 -27.46 23.73 4.17
CA ARG A 176 -27.31 25.13 3.76
C ARG A 176 -28.64 25.86 3.82
N SER A 177 -29.70 25.22 3.30
CA SER A 177 -31.07 25.77 3.33
C SER A 177 -31.63 25.86 4.75
N LYS A 178 -31.27 24.92 5.65
CA LYS A 178 -31.64 24.93 7.07
C LYS A 178 -30.83 25.93 7.91
N GLY A 179 -29.69 26.41 7.41
CA GLY A 179 -28.78 27.31 8.16
C GLY A 179 -28.01 26.62 9.28
N THR A 180 -27.78 25.30 9.18
CA THR A 180 -27.08 24.51 10.21
C THR A 180 -25.63 24.23 9.87
N LEU A 181 -25.15 24.60 8.67
CA LEU A 181 -23.75 24.44 8.28
C LEU A 181 -22.85 25.43 9.03
N ALA A 182 -21.61 25.00 9.29
CA ALA A 182 -20.57 25.89 9.77
C ALA A 182 -20.15 26.88 8.67
N ASP A 183 -19.75 28.09 9.07
CA ASP A 183 -19.32 29.14 8.14
C ASP A 183 -17.97 28.84 7.46
N LYS A 184 -17.16 27.95 8.03
CA LYS A 184 -15.81 27.62 7.56
C LYS A 184 -15.55 26.12 7.64
N PRO A 185 -14.84 25.54 6.64
CA PRO A 185 -14.37 24.16 6.72
C PRO A 185 -13.32 23.97 7.82
N LEU A 186 -13.31 22.78 8.41
CA LEU A 186 -12.17 22.30 9.20
C LEU A 186 -11.02 21.91 8.26
N ARG A 187 -9.82 22.37 8.59
CA ARG A 187 -8.61 22.09 7.80
C ARG A 187 -7.70 21.12 8.56
N PRO A 188 -7.36 19.96 7.99
CA PRO A 188 -6.42 19.02 8.60
C PRO A 188 -5.01 19.60 8.68
N GLU A 189 -4.25 19.18 9.69
CA GLU A 189 -2.84 19.54 9.84
C GLU A 189 -1.97 18.42 9.25
N LEU A 190 -1.47 18.61 8.04
CA LEU A 190 -0.77 17.54 7.32
C LEU A 190 0.60 17.21 7.93
N LEU A 191 0.85 15.93 8.14
CA LEU A 191 2.17 15.40 8.47
C LEU A 191 3.18 15.70 7.36
N GLN A 192 4.40 16.07 7.77
CA GLN A 192 5.52 16.30 6.86
C GLN A 192 6.42 15.06 6.82
N PRO A 193 6.78 14.56 5.62
CA PRO A 193 7.74 13.46 5.49
C PRO A 193 9.15 13.94 5.80
N GLU A 194 9.98 13.05 6.32
CA GLU A 194 11.41 13.31 6.52
C GLU A 194 12.14 13.35 5.17
N PRO A 195 13.16 14.23 5.00
CA PRO A 195 13.94 14.31 3.77
C PRO A 195 14.94 13.15 3.69
N THR A 196 14.47 11.96 3.34
CA THR A 196 15.29 10.75 3.20
C THR A 196 15.63 10.44 1.74
N LEU A 197 16.73 9.73 1.52
CA LEU A 197 17.19 9.34 0.18
C LEU A 197 16.20 8.40 -0.52
N LEU A 198 15.63 7.47 0.26
CA LEU A 198 14.59 6.55 -0.16
C LEU A 198 13.29 6.87 0.57
N ARG A 199 12.16 6.73 -0.10
CA ARG A 199 10.82 6.96 0.44
C ARG A 199 10.04 5.65 0.41
N TYR A 200 10.02 4.98 1.55
CA TYR A 200 9.33 3.69 1.76
C TYR A 200 9.69 2.64 0.70
N PRO A 201 10.97 2.22 0.60
CA PRO A 201 11.35 1.21 -0.38
C PRO A 201 10.61 -0.10 -0.10
N GLY A 202 9.75 -0.54 -1.02
CA GLY A 202 8.86 -1.67 -0.80
C GLY A 202 9.48 -3.02 -1.12
N LYS A 203 10.32 -3.09 -2.16
CA LYS A 203 10.96 -4.33 -2.65
C LYS A 203 12.40 -4.10 -3.09
N VAL A 204 13.18 -5.18 -3.08
CA VAL A 204 14.57 -5.24 -3.55
C VAL A 204 14.76 -6.50 -4.38
N LEU A 205 15.62 -6.45 -5.39
CA LEU A 205 15.98 -7.57 -6.27
C LEU A 205 17.48 -7.53 -6.56
N ALA A 206 18.21 -8.58 -6.24
CA ALA A 206 19.61 -8.74 -6.59
C ALA A 206 19.75 -9.43 -7.95
N HIS A 207 20.62 -8.90 -8.81
CA HIS A 207 20.86 -9.46 -10.13
C HIS A 207 22.29 -9.19 -10.59
N GLY A 208 23.10 -10.26 -10.65
CA GLY A 208 24.53 -10.13 -10.92
C GLY A 208 25.23 -9.37 -9.79
N GLU A 209 25.96 -8.31 -10.14
CA GLU A 209 26.64 -7.41 -9.20
C GLU A 209 25.75 -6.26 -8.72
N ASN A 210 24.57 -6.08 -9.33
CA ASN A 210 23.68 -4.95 -9.08
C ASN A 210 22.50 -5.36 -8.20
N VAL A 211 21.91 -4.35 -7.56
CA VAL A 211 20.69 -4.45 -6.76
C VAL A 211 19.69 -3.43 -7.30
N PHE A 212 18.51 -3.90 -7.68
CA PHE A 212 17.38 -3.07 -8.04
C PHE A 212 16.52 -2.80 -6.82
N VAL A 213 16.11 -1.54 -6.65
CA VAL A 213 15.32 -1.08 -5.51
C VAL A 213 14.05 -0.42 -6.02
N ALA A 214 12.90 -0.86 -5.52
CA ALA A 214 11.64 -0.18 -5.71
C ALA A 214 11.47 0.89 -4.62
N ASP A 215 11.82 2.13 -4.96
CA ASP A 215 11.66 3.30 -4.11
C ASP A 215 10.19 3.79 -4.19
N SER A 216 9.29 3.07 -3.52
CA SER A 216 7.86 3.03 -3.84
C SER A 216 7.17 4.40 -3.74
N SER A 217 7.22 5.06 -2.58
CA SER A 217 6.68 6.42 -2.42
C SER A 217 7.57 7.49 -3.07
N GLY A 218 8.77 7.12 -3.52
CA GLY A 218 9.59 7.90 -4.44
C GLY A 218 9.17 7.74 -5.91
N HIS A 219 8.20 6.86 -6.20
CA HIS A 219 7.62 6.61 -7.54
C HIS A 219 8.66 6.34 -8.63
N ARG A 220 9.72 5.62 -8.25
CA ARG A 220 10.86 5.32 -9.12
C ARG A 220 11.53 4.01 -8.73
N LEU A 221 12.41 3.53 -9.59
CA LEU A 221 13.28 2.38 -9.38
C LEU A 221 14.73 2.86 -9.43
N LEU A 222 15.58 2.26 -8.60
CA LEU A 222 17.01 2.53 -8.59
C LEU A 222 17.76 1.26 -8.97
N GLU A 223 18.78 1.39 -9.81
CA GLU A 223 19.82 0.37 -9.94
C GLU A 223 21.04 0.82 -9.14
N VAL A 224 21.52 -0.08 -8.30
CA VAL A 224 22.53 0.20 -7.28
C VAL A 224 23.65 -0.82 -7.41
N ASP A 225 24.88 -0.37 -7.24
CA ASP A 225 26.03 -1.26 -7.12
C ASP A 225 25.93 -2.05 -5.80
N GLY A 226 25.93 -3.39 -5.88
CA GLY A 226 25.77 -4.24 -4.69
C GLY A 226 26.96 -4.21 -3.75
N ALA A 227 28.15 -3.84 -4.22
CA ALA A 227 29.37 -3.81 -3.42
C ALA A 227 29.45 -2.55 -2.55
N ASP A 228 29.16 -1.37 -3.10
CA ASP A 228 29.34 -0.09 -2.40
C ASP A 228 28.05 0.72 -2.17
N GLY A 229 26.94 0.34 -2.79
CA GLY A 229 25.66 1.03 -2.63
C GLY A 229 25.48 2.27 -3.49
N ARG A 230 26.40 2.56 -4.43
CA ARG A 230 26.28 3.70 -5.33
C ARG A 230 25.10 3.54 -6.28
N VAL A 231 24.25 4.55 -6.37
CA VAL A 231 23.18 4.61 -7.37
C VAL A 231 23.80 4.74 -8.77
N LEU A 232 23.61 3.73 -9.61
CA LEU A 232 24.10 3.68 -10.98
C LEU A 232 23.12 4.37 -11.93
N ARG A 233 21.82 4.08 -11.78
CA ARG A 233 20.75 4.63 -12.62
C ARG A 233 19.46 4.81 -11.84
N VAL A 234 18.63 5.72 -12.32
CA VAL A 234 17.27 5.99 -11.83
C VAL A 234 16.29 5.81 -12.99
N PHE A 235 15.23 5.06 -12.74
CA PHE A 235 14.12 4.89 -13.68
C PHE A 235 12.85 5.44 -13.04
N GLY A 236 12.23 6.42 -13.70
CA GLY A 236 11.10 7.17 -13.18
C GLY A 236 11.50 8.60 -12.85
N SER A 237 10.65 9.55 -13.24
CA SER A 237 10.78 10.98 -12.93
C SER A 237 10.61 11.31 -11.44
N GLY A 238 10.04 10.39 -10.65
CA GLY A 238 9.61 10.61 -9.27
C GLY A 238 8.20 11.20 -9.14
N GLU A 239 7.55 11.55 -10.24
CA GLU A 239 6.14 11.93 -10.25
C GLU A 239 5.23 10.71 -10.39
N ALA A 240 4.17 10.67 -9.58
CA ALA A 240 3.16 9.61 -9.60
C ALA A 240 2.35 9.61 -10.90
N GLY A 241 2.59 8.65 -11.79
CA GLY A 241 1.88 8.53 -13.06
C GLY A 241 2.21 7.23 -13.78
N HIS A 242 1.79 7.08 -15.04
CA HIS A 242 1.95 5.84 -15.81
C HIS A 242 2.54 6.05 -17.21
N ARG A 243 3.29 7.15 -17.41
CA ARG A 243 3.92 7.49 -18.68
C ARG A 243 5.05 6.48 -18.99
N ASP A 244 5.07 5.96 -20.22
CA ASP A 244 6.17 5.15 -20.78
C ASP A 244 7.24 6.06 -21.43
N GLY A 245 8.39 5.49 -21.81
CA GLY A 245 9.45 6.20 -22.52
C GLY A 245 10.82 6.08 -21.86
N GLU A 246 11.69 7.08 -22.07
CA GLU A 246 13.02 7.11 -21.49
C GLU A 246 12.99 7.11 -19.96
N ALA A 247 14.04 6.54 -19.33
CA ALA A 247 14.14 6.35 -17.89
C ALA A 247 13.75 7.59 -17.06
N SER A 248 14.24 8.77 -17.43
CA SER A 248 14.00 10.03 -16.69
C SER A 248 12.60 10.62 -16.90
N GLN A 249 11.87 10.18 -17.92
CA GLN A 249 10.54 10.69 -18.28
C GLN A 249 9.42 9.73 -17.91
N ALA A 250 9.74 8.44 -17.79
CA ALA A 250 8.79 7.44 -17.34
C ALA A 250 8.22 7.84 -15.98
N GLN A 251 6.97 7.45 -15.74
CA GLN A 251 6.30 7.65 -14.46
C GLN A 251 5.80 6.29 -13.97
N PHE A 252 6.02 6.04 -12.68
CA PHE A 252 5.48 4.92 -11.93
C PHE A 252 4.56 5.46 -10.84
N ARG A 253 3.82 4.58 -10.18
CA ARG A 253 3.06 4.91 -8.99
C ARG A 253 3.14 3.75 -8.01
N ASN A 254 3.85 4.00 -6.90
CA ASN A 254 4.12 3.03 -5.85
C ASN A 254 4.56 1.66 -6.40
N PRO A 255 5.64 1.59 -7.21
CA PRO A 255 6.14 0.33 -7.73
C PRO A 255 6.59 -0.61 -6.60
N GLN A 256 6.39 -1.91 -6.78
CA GLN A 256 6.73 -2.97 -5.82
C GLN A 256 7.61 -4.04 -6.48
N GLY A 257 7.09 -5.26 -6.63
CA GLY A 257 7.84 -6.44 -7.07
C GLY A 257 8.55 -6.25 -8.40
N MET A 258 9.71 -6.89 -8.52
CA MET A 258 10.54 -6.86 -9.71
C MET A 258 11.00 -8.27 -10.07
N ALA A 259 11.22 -8.54 -11.35
CA ALA A 259 11.86 -9.77 -11.81
C ALA A 259 12.60 -9.53 -13.12
N VAL A 260 13.76 -10.18 -13.31
CA VAL A 260 14.54 -10.06 -14.56
C VAL A 260 14.29 -11.26 -15.46
N TYR A 261 14.05 -10.99 -16.76
CA TYR A 261 14.01 -12.00 -17.81
C TYR A 261 14.69 -11.47 -19.07
N GLY A 262 15.82 -12.09 -19.44
CA GLY A 262 16.65 -11.64 -20.56
C GLY A 262 17.20 -10.23 -20.32
N GLU A 263 16.96 -9.33 -21.27
CA GLU A 263 17.40 -7.92 -21.21
C GLU A 263 16.40 -7.00 -20.48
N TRP A 264 15.37 -7.56 -19.85
CA TRP A 264 14.25 -6.79 -19.30
C TRP A 264 14.11 -7.00 -17.79
N LEU A 265 13.96 -5.89 -17.07
CA LEU A 265 13.48 -5.86 -15.69
C LEU A 265 11.98 -5.58 -15.71
N TYR A 266 11.17 -6.56 -15.32
CA TYR A 266 9.73 -6.40 -15.13
C TYR A 266 9.45 -5.79 -13.77
N VAL A 267 8.42 -4.94 -13.69
CA VAL A 267 8.04 -4.18 -12.49
C VAL A 267 6.54 -4.26 -12.29
N ALA A 268 6.11 -4.63 -11.09
CA ALA A 268 4.75 -4.46 -10.64
C ALA A 268 4.54 -3.00 -10.22
N ASP A 269 3.84 -2.26 -11.07
CA ASP A 269 3.51 -0.85 -10.87
C ASP A 269 2.13 -0.77 -10.21
N THR A 270 2.13 -1.00 -8.90
CA THR A 270 1.00 -1.51 -8.11
C THR A 270 -0.21 -0.60 -8.17
N ASP A 271 -0.04 0.69 -7.90
CA ASP A 271 -1.14 1.66 -7.85
C ASP A 271 -1.57 2.16 -9.24
N ASN A 272 -0.77 1.86 -10.26
CA ASN A 272 -1.23 1.98 -11.64
C ASN A 272 -1.97 0.71 -12.11
N HIS A 273 -1.97 -0.37 -11.32
CA HIS A 273 -2.49 -1.66 -11.72
C HIS A 273 -1.92 -2.13 -13.07
N ARG A 274 -0.59 -2.04 -13.19
CA ARG A 274 0.16 -2.37 -14.42
C ARG A 274 1.35 -3.26 -14.14
N ILE A 275 1.74 -4.03 -15.15
CA ILE A 275 3.09 -4.58 -15.25
C ILE A 275 3.86 -3.74 -16.27
N ARG A 276 5.01 -3.23 -15.85
CA ARG A 276 5.94 -2.45 -16.67
C ARG A 276 7.18 -3.29 -16.94
N ARG A 277 7.98 -2.90 -17.92
CA ARG A 277 9.33 -3.45 -18.09
C ARG A 277 10.32 -2.35 -18.45
N ILE A 278 11.56 -2.55 -18.07
CA ILE A 278 12.69 -1.65 -18.30
C ILE A 278 13.74 -2.40 -19.08
N HIS A 279 14.19 -1.85 -20.21
CA HIS A 279 15.31 -2.43 -20.96
C HIS A 279 16.61 -2.15 -20.21
N LEU A 280 17.33 -3.18 -19.77
CA LEU A 280 18.48 -3.03 -18.88
C LEU A 280 19.66 -2.30 -19.51
N GLN A 281 19.83 -2.29 -20.83
CA GLN A 281 20.88 -1.54 -21.51
C GLN A 281 20.40 -0.15 -21.93
N LYS A 282 19.20 -0.04 -22.52
CA LYS A 282 18.70 1.22 -23.09
C LYS A 282 18.05 2.14 -22.05
N GLY A 283 17.55 1.59 -20.96
CA GLY A 283 16.81 2.31 -19.92
C GLY A 283 15.38 2.72 -20.30
N THR A 284 14.88 2.31 -21.47
CA THR A 284 13.51 2.58 -21.91
C THR A 284 12.50 1.75 -21.12
N VAL A 285 11.37 2.37 -20.78
CA VAL A 285 10.27 1.78 -20.00
C VAL A 285 9.03 1.60 -20.87
N ASP A 286 8.45 0.40 -20.88
CA ASP A 286 7.20 0.06 -21.56
C ASP A 286 6.16 -0.49 -20.58
N THR A 287 4.87 -0.29 -20.88
CA THR A 287 3.79 -1.07 -20.27
C THR A 287 3.59 -2.39 -21.02
N VAL A 288 3.50 -3.51 -20.29
CA VAL A 288 3.27 -4.85 -20.89
C VAL A 288 1.98 -5.52 -20.43
N ALA A 289 1.39 -5.09 -19.32
CA ALA A 289 0.08 -5.57 -18.89
C ALA A 289 -0.67 -4.51 -18.09
N GLY A 290 -2.00 -4.55 -18.12
CA GLY A 290 -2.85 -3.63 -17.38
C GLY A 290 -3.17 -2.34 -18.14
N LYS A 291 -4.43 -1.89 -18.08
CA LYS A 291 -4.89 -0.67 -18.75
C LYS A 291 -4.75 0.59 -17.90
N GLY A 292 -4.25 0.50 -16.67
CA GLY A 292 -4.17 1.66 -15.77
C GLY A 292 -5.38 1.86 -14.87
N LYS A 293 -6.21 0.82 -14.68
CA LYS A 293 -7.42 0.86 -13.85
C LYS A 293 -7.52 -0.40 -13.02
N GLN A 294 -8.05 -0.26 -11.80
CA GLN A 294 -8.35 -1.38 -10.94
C GLN A 294 -9.44 -2.25 -11.58
N ALA A 295 -9.20 -3.57 -11.67
CA ALA A 295 -10.17 -4.50 -12.24
C ALA A 295 -11.40 -4.64 -11.33
N ARG A 296 -12.57 -4.26 -11.86
CA ARG A 296 -13.89 -4.49 -11.25
C ARG A 296 -14.89 -4.85 -12.36
N PRO A 297 -15.40 -6.10 -12.47
CA PRO A 297 -15.20 -7.29 -11.62
C PRO A 297 -13.80 -7.94 -11.79
N LEU A 298 -13.58 -9.11 -11.17
CA LEU A 298 -12.32 -9.87 -11.24
C LEU A 298 -11.75 -10.00 -12.67
N PRO A 299 -10.42 -9.91 -12.82
CA PRO A 299 -9.78 -10.01 -14.13
C PRO A 299 -10.05 -11.36 -14.80
N LYS A 300 -10.09 -11.36 -16.13
CA LYS A 300 -10.31 -12.55 -16.95
C LYS A 300 -9.07 -12.86 -17.80
N PRO A 301 -8.80 -14.15 -18.10
CA PRO A 301 -7.73 -14.52 -19.01
C PRO A 301 -7.87 -13.84 -20.37
N GLY A 302 -6.74 -13.51 -20.99
CA GLY A 302 -6.70 -12.82 -22.27
C GLY A 302 -5.34 -12.19 -22.54
N LYS A 303 -5.31 -11.22 -23.44
CA LYS A 303 -4.06 -10.51 -23.73
C LYS A 303 -3.68 -9.56 -22.57
N PRO A 304 -2.43 -9.55 -22.12
CA PRO A 304 -1.98 -8.72 -21.00
C PRO A 304 -2.37 -7.24 -21.09
N MET A 305 -2.26 -6.62 -22.27
CA MET A 305 -2.59 -5.19 -22.49
C MET A 305 -4.10 -4.89 -22.62
N GLU A 306 -4.95 -5.90 -22.77
CA GLU A 306 -6.40 -5.74 -22.89
C GLU A 306 -7.13 -6.01 -21.56
N THR A 307 -6.43 -6.58 -20.59
CA THR A 307 -6.96 -6.96 -19.26
C THR A 307 -6.63 -5.90 -18.21
N ASP A 308 -7.63 -5.49 -17.42
CA ASP A 308 -7.41 -4.70 -16.20
C ASP A 308 -6.76 -5.57 -15.13
N LEU A 309 -5.82 -5.05 -14.35
CA LEU A 309 -5.20 -5.77 -13.23
C LEU A 309 -5.72 -5.21 -11.89
N ASN A 310 -5.38 -5.88 -10.80
CA ASN A 310 -5.83 -5.47 -9.47
C ASN A 310 -4.68 -5.55 -8.46
N SER A 311 -3.89 -4.48 -8.44
CA SER A 311 -2.78 -4.26 -7.51
C SER A 311 -1.75 -5.40 -7.53
N PRO A 312 -1.01 -5.56 -8.64
CA PRO A 312 0.11 -6.50 -8.70
C PRO A 312 1.18 -6.07 -7.69
N TRP A 313 1.67 -6.99 -6.87
CA TRP A 313 2.53 -6.67 -5.72
C TRP A 313 3.91 -7.32 -5.77
N ALA A 314 3.98 -8.58 -6.21
CA ALA A 314 5.23 -9.33 -6.37
C ALA A 314 5.28 -10.02 -7.73
N LEU A 315 6.51 -10.20 -8.23
CA LEU A 315 6.81 -10.82 -9.51
C LEU A 315 7.83 -11.95 -9.29
N GLU A 316 7.70 -13.03 -10.05
CA GLU A 316 8.68 -14.13 -10.07
C GLU A 316 8.74 -14.75 -11.46
N ILE A 317 9.93 -15.05 -11.96
CA ILE A 317 10.13 -15.72 -13.25
C ILE A 317 10.33 -17.21 -13.04
N VAL A 318 9.52 -18.04 -13.73
CA VAL A 318 9.71 -19.50 -13.79
C VAL A 318 9.70 -19.94 -15.25
N GLY A 319 10.87 -20.27 -15.78
CA GLY A 319 11.03 -20.52 -17.22
C GLY A 319 10.69 -19.27 -18.03
N ASP A 320 9.75 -19.37 -18.96
CA ASP A 320 9.27 -18.26 -19.80
C ASP A 320 7.99 -17.60 -19.26
N GLN A 321 7.65 -17.86 -17.99
CA GLN A 321 6.43 -17.37 -17.37
C GLN A 321 6.76 -16.37 -16.26
N LEU A 322 6.12 -15.20 -16.34
CA LEU A 322 6.13 -14.21 -15.28
C LEU A 322 4.91 -14.40 -14.38
N TYR A 323 5.14 -14.93 -13.18
CA TYR A 323 4.12 -15.04 -12.15
C TYR A 323 3.95 -13.69 -11.44
N VAL A 324 2.71 -13.39 -11.09
CA VAL A 324 2.28 -12.13 -10.50
C VAL A 324 1.43 -12.43 -9.28
N ALA A 325 1.85 -11.94 -8.12
CA ALA A 325 1.02 -11.92 -6.93
C ALA A 325 0.05 -10.74 -7.05
N MET A 326 -1.22 -11.04 -7.34
CA MET A 326 -2.27 -10.05 -7.56
C MET A 326 -3.01 -9.81 -6.24
N ALA A 327 -2.43 -8.93 -5.42
CA ALA A 327 -2.87 -8.70 -4.04
C ALA A 327 -4.34 -8.26 -3.98
N GLY A 328 -4.73 -7.31 -4.84
CA GLY A 328 -6.06 -6.70 -4.83
C GLY A 328 -7.19 -7.62 -5.31
N SER A 329 -6.87 -8.73 -5.98
CA SER A 329 -7.86 -9.75 -6.34
C SER A 329 -7.65 -11.07 -5.59
N HIS A 330 -6.75 -11.12 -4.60
CA HIS A 330 -6.40 -12.32 -3.84
C HIS A 330 -6.12 -13.54 -4.73
N GLN A 331 -5.27 -13.35 -5.75
CA GLN A 331 -4.96 -14.38 -6.75
C GLN A 331 -3.48 -14.39 -7.12
N LEU A 332 -3.01 -15.53 -7.62
CA LEU A 332 -1.79 -15.62 -8.40
C LEU A 332 -2.16 -15.62 -9.88
N TRP A 333 -1.50 -14.78 -10.66
CA TRP A 333 -1.64 -14.69 -12.11
C TRP A 333 -0.31 -15.05 -12.77
N LEU A 334 -0.34 -15.37 -14.06
CA LEU A 334 0.87 -15.54 -14.84
C LEU A 334 0.71 -14.90 -16.23
N ILE A 335 1.80 -14.34 -16.73
CA ILE A 335 1.97 -13.88 -18.11
C ILE A 335 2.93 -14.84 -18.79
N ASP A 336 2.48 -15.51 -19.84
CA ASP A 336 3.36 -16.23 -20.75
C ASP A 336 4.08 -15.22 -21.63
N LEU A 337 5.41 -15.09 -21.46
CA LEU A 337 6.20 -14.06 -22.14
C LEU A 337 6.43 -14.35 -23.63
N LYS A 338 6.22 -15.60 -24.07
CA LYS A 338 6.33 -15.99 -25.48
C LYS A 338 5.01 -15.86 -26.21
N GLU A 339 3.94 -16.39 -25.61
CA GLU A 339 2.60 -16.39 -26.21
C GLU A 339 1.84 -15.08 -25.96
N ASN A 340 2.37 -14.22 -25.07
CA ASN A 340 1.76 -12.95 -24.67
C ASN A 340 0.31 -13.16 -24.19
N GLN A 341 0.14 -14.12 -23.27
CA GLN A 341 -1.14 -14.49 -22.68
C GLN A 341 -1.10 -14.31 -21.17
N LEU A 342 -2.13 -13.68 -20.62
CA LEU A 342 -2.36 -13.49 -19.19
C LEU A 342 -3.46 -14.44 -18.73
N GLN A 343 -3.24 -15.17 -17.65
CA GLN A 343 -4.23 -16.07 -17.05
C GLN A 343 -4.08 -16.20 -15.54
N SER A 344 -5.16 -16.62 -14.87
CA SER A 344 -5.10 -16.98 -13.45
C SER A 344 -4.30 -18.27 -13.28
N ALA A 345 -3.32 -18.23 -12.38
CA ALA A 345 -2.51 -19.36 -11.99
C ALA A 345 -3.13 -20.09 -10.78
N ALA A 346 -3.64 -19.33 -9.81
CA ALA A 346 -4.35 -19.85 -8.64
C ALA A 346 -5.22 -18.77 -7.97
N GLY A 347 -6.24 -19.22 -7.24
CA GLY A 347 -7.14 -18.41 -6.44
C GLY A 347 -8.48 -18.15 -7.11
N SER A 348 -9.56 -18.34 -6.34
CA SER A 348 -10.93 -18.03 -6.75
C SER A 348 -11.26 -16.53 -6.68
N GLY A 349 -10.41 -15.75 -6.01
CA GLY A 349 -10.61 -14.32 -5.73
C GLY A 349 -11.38 -14.02 -4.44
N ARG A 350 -11.80 -15.05 -3.68
CA ARG A 350 -12.27 -14.87 -2.31
C ARG A 350 -11.10 -14.77 -1.35
N GLU A 351 -11.17 -13.81 -0.44
CA GLU A 351 -10.19 -13.61 0.63
C GLU A 351 -10.39 -14.63 1.76
N ASN A 352 -9.50 -15.63 1.85
CA ASN A 352 -9.50 -16.64 2.91
C ASN A 352 -8.21 -17.50 2.88
N ILE A 353 -8.11 -18.50 3.75
CA ILE A 353 -7.07 -19.55 3.71
C ILE A 353 -7.68 -20.92 3.39
N VAL A 354 -7.89 -21.20 2.10
CA VAL A 354 -8.41 -22.51 1.64
C VAL A 354 -7.43 -23.14 0.66
N ASP A 355 -6.87 -24.28 1.04
CA ASP A 355 -6.01 -25.12 0.20
C ASP A 355 -6.83 -25.95 -0.82
N GLY A 356 -6.15 -26.59 -1.76
CA GLY A 356 -6.76 -27.50 -2.75
C GLY A 356 -6.43 -27.13 -4.19
N PRO A 357 -7.26 -27.53 -5.17
CA PRO A 357 -7.01 -27.23 -6.58
C PRO A 357 -6.87 -25.72 -6.82
N ALA A 358 -5.92 -25.32 -7.65
CA ALA A 358 -5.54 -23.93 -7.84
C ALA A 358 -6.72 -23.02 -8.22
N SER A 359 -7.69 -23.53 -9.00
CA SER A 359 -8.87 -22.76 -9.43
C SER A 359 -9.89 -22.46 -8.34
N VAL A 360 -9.88 -23.20 -7.22
CA VAL A 360 -10.87 -23.07 -6.13
C VAL A 360 -10.26 -22.63 -4.81
N ALA A 361 -8.93 -22.74 -4.68
CA ALA A 361 -8.20 -22.23 -3.53
C ALA A 361 -8.58 -20.76 -3.24
N GLN A 362 -8.54 -20.39 -1.97
CA GLN A 362 -8.80 -19.02 -1.51
C GLN A 362 -7.51 -18.53 -0.87
N LEU A 363 -7.05 -17.38 -1.34
CA LEU A 363 -5.83 -16.70 -0.92
C LEU A 363 -6.25 -15.38 -0.26
N ALA A 364 -5.32 -14.69 0.38
CA ALA A 364 -5.58 -13.43 1.06
C ALA A 364 -4.39 -12.49 0.92
N GLN A 365 -4.45 -11.67 -0.14
CA GLN A 365 -3.48 -10.61 -0.42
C GLN A 365 -2.04 -11.16 -0.58
N PRO A 366 -1.79 -12.01 -1.60
CA PRO A 366 -0.45 -12.51 -1.85
C PRO A 366 0.48 -11.35 -2.22
N SER A 367 1.61 -11.20 -1.51
CA SER A 367 2.45 -9.99 -1.58
C SER A 367 3.94 -10.25 -1.81
N GLY A 368 4.38 -11.51 -1.75
CA GLY A 368 5.74 -11.95 -1.99
C GLY A 368 5.75 -13.30 -2.71
N LEU A 369 6.73 -13.53 -3.59
CA LEU A 369 6.87 -14.76 -4.37
C LEU A 369 8.31 -15.27 -4.26
N ALA A 370 8.49 -16.59 -4.34
CA ALA A 370 9.78 -17.24 -4.50
C ALA A 370 9.62 -18.63 -5.12
N PHE A 371 10.42 -18.98 -6.13
CA PHE A 371 10.36 -20.31 -6.74
C PHE A 371 11.41 -21.27 -6.18
N LEU A 372 10.98 -22.47 -5.76
CA LEU A 372 11.89 -23.52 -5.29
C LEU A 372 11.32 -24.92 -5.59
N ASN A 373 12.12 -25.77 -6.24
CA ASN A 373 11.84 -27.19 -6.49
C ASN A 373 10.45 -27.48 -7.10
N GLY A 374 10.06 -26.73 -8.14
CA GLY A 374 8.77 -26.94 -8.85
C GLY A 374 7.55 -26.31 -8.17
N LYS A 375 7.76 -25.62 -7.04
CA LYS A 375 6.71 -24.92 -6.31
C LYS A 375 6.97 -23.42 -6.30
N LEU A 376 5.92 -22.66 -6.58
CA LEU A 376 5.92 -21.21 -6.39
C LEU A 376 5.40 -20.92 -4.99
N TYR A 377 6.29 -20.54 -4.08
CA TYR A 377 5.93 -20.11 -2.73
C TYR A 377 5.44 -18.67 -2.76
N PHE A 378 4.50 -18.36 -1.89
CA PHE A 378 3.97 -17.01 -1.74
C PHE A 378 3.69 -16.65 -0.28
N ALA A 379 3.96 -15.39 0.06
CA ALA A 379 3.55 -14.80 1.33
C ALA A 379 2.09 -14.34 1.18
N ASP A 380 1.19 -14.96 1.93
CA ASP A 380 -0.25 -14.72 1.91
C ASP A 380 -0.59 -13.83 3.10
N SER A 381 -0.46 -12.52 2.90
CA SER A 381 -0.20 -11.55 3.97
C SER A 381 -1.36 -11.39 4.94
N GLU A 382 -2.60 -11.31 4.44
CA GLU A 382 -3.78 -11.07 5.27
C GLU A 382 -4.15 -12.25 6.16
N VAL A 383 -3.62 -13.46 5.87
CA VAL A 383 -3.76 -14.67 6.70
C VAL A 383 -2.47 -15.05 7.42
N SER A 384 -1.47 -14.15 7.41
CA SER A 384 -0.18 -14.34 8.06
C SER A 384 0.48 -15.69 7.76
N ALA A 385 0.42 -16.11 6.49
CA ALA A 385 0.84 -17.44 6.06
C ALA A 385 1.93 -17.41 5.00
N VAL A 386 2.68 -18.51 4.92
CA VAL A 386 3.50 -18.86 3.75
C VAL A 386 2.90 -20.11 3.12
N ARG A 387 2.57 -20.02 1.84
CA ARG A 387 1.85 -21.05 1.08
C ARG A 387 2.59 -21.32 -0.22
N PHE A 388 2.16 -22.33 -0.97
CA PHE A 388 2.74 -22.66 -2.26
C PHE A 388 1.68 -23.04 -3.28
N LEU A 389 1.97 -22.77 -4.55
CA LEU A 389 1.35 -23.40 -5.70
C LEU A 389 2.31 -24.45 -6.27
N ASP A 390 1.90 -25.70 -6.25
CA ASP A 390 2.58 -26.80 -6.96
C ASP A 390 2.30 -26.65 -8.46
N LEU A 391 3.32 -26.31 -9.24
CA LEU A 391 3.14 -25.95 -10.65
C LEU A 391 2.80 -27.15 -11.53
N GLU A 392 3.18 -28.35 -11.12
CA GLU A 392 2.88 -29.60 -11.82
C GLU A 392 1.46 -30.06 -11.47
N LYS A 393 1.15 -30.16 -10.17
CA LYS A 393 -0.15 -30.66 -9.70
C LYS A 393 -1.28 -29.65 -9.81
N LYS A 394 -0.96 -28.36 -9.95
CA LYS A 394 -1.92 -27.25 -9.89
C LYS A 394 -2.71 -27.27 -8.59
N GLU A 395 -2.01 -27.43 -7.47
CA GLU A 395 -2.58 -27.45 -6.13
C GLU A 395 -1.93 -26.39 -5.25
N VAL A 396 -2.75 -25.67 -4.49
CA VAL A 396 -2.32 -24.76 -3.44
C VAL A 396 -2.26 -25.52 -2.11
N GLY A 397 -1.17 -25.34 -1.37
CA GLY A 397 -1.01 -25.90 -0.04
C GLY A 397 -0.35 -24.90 0.92
N THR A 398 -0.61 -25.08 2.21
CA THR A 398 -0.07 -24.21 3.26
C THR A 398 1.20 -24.80 3.88
N VAL A 399 2.26 -24.00 3.96
CA VAL A 399 3.50 -24.35 4.69
C VAL A 399 3.33 -23.97 6.16
N LEU A 400 2.94 -22.72 6.42
CA LEU A 400 2.82 -22.14 7.76
C LEU A 400 1.67 -21.13 7.78
N GLY A 401 0.97 -21.00 8.92
CA GLY A 401 -0.20 -20.12 9.12
C GLY A 401 -1.54 -20.86 9.09
N THR A 402 -2.54 -20.37 9.80
CA THR A 402 -3.83 -21.09 9.99
C THR A 402 -5.10 -20.27 9.73
N GLY A 403 -5.05 -18.93 9.72
CA GLY A 403 -6.28 -18.12 9.67
C GLY A 403 -6.08 -16.62 9.51
N LEU A 404 -7.17 -15.91 9.14
CA LEU A 404 -7.20 -14.44 8.98
C LEU A 404 -6.88 -13.65 10.26
N PHE A 405 -7.07 -14.27 11.43
CA PHE A 405 -6.82 -13.67 12.74
C PHE A 405 -5.87 -14.51 13.61
N ASP A 406 -5.22 -15.52 13.01
CA ASP A 406 -4.27 -16.40 13.69
C ASP A 406 -2.84 -15.92 13.41
N PHE A 407 -2.49 -14.76 13.95
CA PHE A 407 -1.18 -14.14 13.80
C PHE A 407 -0.45 -14.05 15.15
N GLY A 408 0.83 -13.68 15.11
CA GLY A 408 1.67 -13.50 16.29
C GLY A 408 3.15 -13.58 15.95
N ASP A 409 3.99 -13.67 16.98
CA ASP A 409 5.44 -13.70 16.87
C ASP A 409 6.01 -14.93 17.60
N ARG A 410 6.03 -16.08 16.93
CA ARG A 410 6.56 -17.33 17.52
C ARG A 410 7.38 -18.13 16.51
N ASP A 411 8.56 -18.56 16.94
CA ASP A 411 9.35 -19.59 16.25
C ASP A 411 8.80 -20.98 16.57
N GLY A 412 9.09 -21.96 15.71
CA GLY A 412 8.73 -23.36 15.95
C GLY A 412 8.25 -24.10 14.71
N GLY A 413 7.65 -25.28 14.95
CA GLY A 413 7.01 -26.07 13.90
C GLY A 413 5.66 -25.50 13.46
N PRO A 414 4.97 -26.16 12.51
CA PRO A 414 3.78 -25.62 11.86
C PRO A 414 2.59 -25.34 12.79
N GLU A 415 2.51 -26.02 13.94
CA GLU A 415 1.42 -25.86 14.92
C GLU A 415 1.66 -24.71 15.92
N VAL A 416 2.87 -24.16 15.97
CA VAL A 416 3.28 -23.17 16.99
C VAL A 416 3.76 -21.88 16.35
N ALA A 417 4.48 -21.98 15.24
CA ALA A 417 5.05 -20.83 14.60
C ALA A 417 3.96 -19.88 14.10
N GLN A 418 4.18 -18.60 14.32
CA GLN A 418 3.28 -17.53 13.90
C GLN A 418 4.07 -16.43 13.22
N LEU A 419 3.44 -15.86 12.21
CA LEU A 419 3.89 -14.68 11.50
C LEU A 419 2.85 -13.57 11.70
N GLN A 420 3.21 -12.36 11.28
CA GLN A 420 2.31 -11.22 11.27
C GLN A 420 2.51 -10.45 9.95
N HIS A 421 1.53 -10.60 9.05
CA HIS A 421 1.45 -9.91 7.76
C HIS A 421 2.77 -9.94 6.94
N PRO A 422 3.31 -11.13 6.62
CA PRO A 422 4.57 -11.24 5.89
C PRO A 422 4.41 -10.72 4.44
N LEU A 423 5.37 -9.91 3.97
CA LEU A 423 5.31 -9.33 2.62
C LEU A 423 6.37 -9.89 1.66
N GLY A 424 7.54 -10.32 2.14
CA GLY A 424 8.67 -10.70 1.30
C GLY A 424 9.06 -12.17 1.46
N LEU A 425 9.43 -12.80 0.35
CA LEU A 425 10.08 -14.12 0.34
C LEU A 425 11.36 -14.06 -0.48
N ALA A 426 12.36 -14.83 -0.08
CA ALA A 426 13.55 -15.12 -0.87
C ALA A 426 14.01 -16.56 -0.64
N ILE A 427 14.86 -17.09 -1.53
CA ILE A 427 15.46 -18.41 -1.35
C ILE A 427 16.91 -18.27 -0.94
N TRP A 428 17.30 -18.95 0.14
CA TRP A 428 18.71 -19.19 0.43
C TRP A 428 18.95 -20.69 0.60
N LYS A 429 19.72 -21.26 -0.32
CA LYS A 429 19.93 -22.71 -0.44
C LYS A 429 18.58 -23.40 -0.64
N GLN A 430 18.15 -24.27 0.28
CA GLN A 430 16.86 -24.97 0.23
C GLN A 430 15.84 -24.44 1.26
N GLN A 431 16.07 -23.23 1.78
CA GLN A 431 15.23 -22.59 2.80
C GLN A 431 14.54 -21.36 2.21
N LEU A 432 13.33 -21.09 2.69
CA LEU A 432 12.66 -19.82 2.46
C LEU A 432 13.17 -18.83 3.50
N LEU A 433 13.47 -17.61 3.09
CA LEU A 433 13.59 -16.46 3.98
C LEU A 433 12.30 -15.67 3.88
N VAL A 434 11.75 -15.27 5.03
CA VAL A 434 10.46 -14.59 5.14
C VAL A 434 10.68 -13.24 5.80
N ALA A 435 10.26 -12.16 5.14
CA ALA A 435 10.10 -10.87 5.80
C ALA A 435 8.80 -10.92 6.57
N ASP A 436 8.92 -11.16 7.87
CA ASP A 436 7.81 -11.18 8.81
C ASP A 436 7.55 -9.74 9.26
N THR A 437 6.88 -9.02 8.35
CA THR A 437 6.92 -7.56 8.25
C THR A 437 6.44 -6.88 9.53
N TYR A 438 5.28 -7.26 10.06
CA TYR A 438 4.73 -6.57 11.24
C TYR A 438 5.40 -6.98 12.55
N ASN A 439 6.10 -8.12 12.56
CA ASN A 439 6.97 -8.50 13.68
C ASN A 439 8.38 -7.87 13.58
N GLY A 440 8.68 -7.10 12.53
CA GLY A 440 9.99 -6.46 12.35
C GLY A 440 11.14 -7.48 12.26
N LYS A 441 10.91 -8.62 11.61
CA LYS A 441 11.84 -9.76 11.59
C LYS A 441 12.09 -10.32 10.19
N VAL A 442 13.25 -10.95 10.05
CA VAL A 442 13.53 -11.89 8.95
C VAL A 442 13.63 -13.29 9.55
N ARG A 443 12.81 -14.22 9.05
CA ARG A 443 12.81 -15.63 9.49
C ARG A 443 13.33 -16.56 8.41
N SER A 444 13.95 -17.67 8.79
CA SER A 444 14.11 -18.85 7.95
C SER A 444 12.93 -19.79 8.13
N LEU A 445 12.43 -20.36 7.04
CA LEU A 445 11.39 -21.38 7.01
C LEU A 445 11.83 -22.56 6.14
N ASP A 446 11.90 -23.73 6.75
CA ASP A 446 12.16 -24.98 6.02
C ASP A 446 10.85 -25.50 5.41
N PRO A 447 10.70 -25.57 4.08
CA PRO A 447 9.44 -26.00 3.47
C PRO A 447 9.13 -27.48 3.65
N LYS A 448 10.10 -28.32 4.04
CA LYS A 448 9.92 -29.76 4.28
C LYS A 448 9.53 -30.03 5.73
N THR A 449 10.27 -29.48 6.68
CA THR A 449 9.98 -29.67 8.11
C THR A 449 8.92 -28.69 8.61
N ARG A 450 8.60 -27.66 7.82
CA ARG A 450 7.65 -26.58 8.15
C ARG A 450 8.04 -25.84 9.44
N THR A 451 9.33 -25.78 9.73
CA THR A 451 9.87 -25.14 10.92
C THR A 451 10.35 -23.74 10.58
N SER A 452 9.87 -22.75 11.34
CA SER A 452 10.25 -21.35 11.24
C SER A 452 11.17 -20.96 12.39
N LYS A 453 12.19 -20.14 12.10
CA LYS A 453 13.11 -19.58 13.09
C LYS A 453 13.51 -18.16 12.75
N THR A 454 13.56 -17.28 13.74
CA THR A 454 14.05 -15.91 13.60
C THR A 454 15.55 -15.93 13.30
N LEU A 455 15.94 -15.24 12.22
CA LEU A 455 17.34 -15.05 11.85
C LEU A 455 17.87 -13.68 12.27
N PHE A 456 17.05 -12.65 12.09
CA PHE A 456 17.40 -11.25 12.36
C PHE A 456 16.16 -10.49 12.81
N GLY A 457 16.35 -9.42 13.59
CA GLY A 457 15.25 -8.55 14.05
C GLY A 457 14.61 -9.00 15.37
N GLY A 458 13.72 -8.15 15.88
CA GLY A 458 13.08 -8.29 17.19
C GLY A 458 13.83 -7.51 18.27
N GLU A 459 13.11 -7.13 19.34
CA GLU A 459 13.54 -6.15 20.35
C GLU A 459 14.89 -6.46 21.01
N ASP A 460 15.28 -7.74 21.08
CA ASP A 460 16.51 -8.19 21.74
C ASP A 460 17.75 -8.26 20.81
N GLN A 461 17.67 -7.78 19.57
CA GLN A 461 18.78 -7.82 18.60
C GLN A 461 19.33 -6.43 18.24
N ASP A 462 20.61 -6.36 17.91
CA ASP A 462 21.25 -5.10 17.48
C ASP A 462 20.64 -4.55 16.18
N LEU A 463 20.21 -5.43 15.28
CA LEU A 463 19.59 -5.06 14.01
C LEU A 463 18.07 -5.03 14.16
N GLN A 464 17.50 -3.83 14.22
CA GLN A 464 16.05 -3.60 14.22
C GLN A 464 15.54 -3.26 12.81
N PHE A 465 14.49 -3.95 12.39
CA PHE A 465 13.75 -3.61 11.17
C PHE A 465 12.45 -2.88 11.52
N TRP A 466 11.93 -2.10 10.58
CA TRP A 466 10.63 -1.45 10.70
C TRP A 466 9.80 -1.69 9.45
N GLU A 467 8.89 -2.66 9.56
CA GLU A 467 8.04 -3.16 8.48
C GLU A 467 8.82 -3.49 7.19
N PRO A 468 9.78 -4.45 7.22
CA PRO A 468 10.53 -4.83 6.03
C PRO A 468 9.59 -5.39 4.95
N GLY A 469 9.54 -4.75 3.77
CA GLY A 469 8.57 -5.03 2.72
C GLY A 469 9.01 -6.11 1.73
N GLY A 470 10.32 -6.33 1.58
CA GLY A 470 10.88 -7.22 0.56
C GLY A 470 12.28 -7.72 0.89
N LEU A 471 12.61 -8.88 0.34
CA LEU A 471 13.89 -9.56 0.50
C LEU A 471 14.34 -10.07 -0.87
N ASP A 472 15.66 -10.14 -1.07
CA ASP A 472 16.23 -11.00 -2.09
C ASP A 472 17.66 -11.43 -1.71
N VAL A 473 18.15 -12.51 -2.30
CA VAL A 473 19.45 -13.12 -1.94
C VAL A 473 20.33 -13.29 -3.17
N SER A 474 21.59 -12.83 -3.07
CA SER A 474 22.65 -13.15 -4.03
C SER A 474 23.83 -13.82 -3.31
N GLY A 475 24.09 -15.09 -3.68
CA GLY A 475 25.07 -15.92 -2.99
C GLY A 475 24.71 -16.12 -1.51
N ASP A 476 25.52 -15.55 -0.62
CA ASP A 476 25.27 -15.55 0.83
C ASP A 476 24.88 -14.16 1.36
N THR A 477 24.65 -13.17 0.49
CA THR A 477 24.19 -11.84 0.88
C THR A 477 22.67 -11.74 0.75
N LEU A 478 22.00 -11.46 1.86
CA LEU A 478 20.60 -11.08 1.92
C LEU A 478 20.48 -9.56 1.80
N TYR A 479 19.67 -9.10 0.87
CA TYR A 479 19.23 -7.72 0.78
C TYR A 479 17.83 -7.58 1.38
N VAL A 480 17.62 -6.54 2.17
CA VAL A 480 16.34 -6.26 2.84
C VAL A 480 15.90 -4.84 2.51
N ALA A 481 14.68 -4.70 1.98
CA ALA A 481 14.00 -3.42 1.90
C ALA A 481 13.32 -3.12 3.24
N ASP A 482 13.96 -2.26 4.05
CA ASP A 482 13.53 -1.91 5.40
C ASP A 482 12.67 -0.64 5.36
N THR A 483 11.41 -0.83 5.00
CA THR A 483 10.51 0.19 4.44
C THR A 483 10.40 1.46 5.27
N ASN A 484 10.01 1.35 6.54
CA ASN A 484 9.79 2.53 7.39
C ASN A 484 11.09 3.11 7.96
N ASN A 485 12.21 2.42 7.79
CA ASN A 485 13.55 2.97 8.06
C ASN A 485 14.19 3.62 6.82
N HIS A 486 13.46 3.69 5.68
CA HIS A 486 13.92 4.40 4.48
C HIS A 486 15.30 3.93 3.97
N ARG A 487 15.56 2.61 4.03
CA ARG A 487 16.87 2.03 3.72
C ARG A 487 16.82 0.64 3.12
N ILE A 488 17.88 0.27 2.42
CA ILE A 488 18.22 -1.08 1.99
C ILE A 488 19.42 -1.55 2.81
N LEU A 489 19.31 -2.76 3.36
CA LEU A 489 20.38 -3.42 4.11
C LEU A 489 21.00 -4.52 3.26
N ALA A 490 22.30 -4.73 3.42
CA ALA A 490 23.01 -5.92 2.94
C ALA A 490 23.53 -6.69 4.16
N ILE A 491 23.18 -7.98 4.24
CA ILE A 491 23.44 -8.85 5.38
C ILE A 491 24.12 -10.13 4.90
N ASP A 492 25.31 -10.43 5.39
CA ASP A 492 25.97 -11.70 5.14
C ASP A 492 25.32 -12.80 6.01
N LEU A 493 24.69 -13.78 5.36
CA LEU A 493 23.88 -14.81 6.01
C LEU A 493 24.71 -15.80 6.85
N ARG A 494 26.03 -15.88 6.62
CA ARG A 494 26.94 -16.79 7.34
C ARG A 494 27.53 -16.13 8.58
N SER A 495 28.16 -14.99 8.39
CA SER A 495 28.83 -14.21 9.44
C SER A 495 27.86 -13.37 10.27
N LYS A 496 26.65 -13.11 9.76
CA LYS A 496 25.62 -12.22 10.35
C LYS A 496 26.03 -10.75 10.35
N ALA A 497 27.16 -10.39 9.75
CA ALA A 497 27.55 -9.00 9.56
C ALA A 497 26.57 -8.29 8.61
N TRP A 498 26.25 -7.03 8.89
CA TRP A 498 25.34 -6.24 8.10
C TRP A 498 25.86 -4.81 7.92
N ARG A 499 25.36 -4.16 6.86
CA ARG A 499 25.57 -2.73 6.61
C ARG A 499 24.35 -2.13 5.93
N VAL A 500 24.18 -0.82 6.07
CA VAL A 500 23.28 -0.06 5.19
C VAL A 500 23.92 0.00 3.81
N LEU A 501 23.25 -0.57 2.81
CA LEU A 501 23.68 -0.48 1.41
C LEU A 501 23.31 0.89 0.85
N LEU A 502 22.06 1.32 1.07
CA LEU A 502 21.52 2.57 0.54
C LEU A 502 20.46 3.12 1.48
N GLY A 503 20.41 4.43 1.71
CA GLY A 503 19.38 5.07 2.52
C GLY A 503 19.94 6.11 3.49
N GLY A 504 19.07 6.60 4.38
CA GLY A 504 19.41 7.63 5.36
C GLY A 504 18.91 9.02 4.98
N MET A 505 19.17 9.98 5.87
CA MET A 505 18.76 11.38 5.73
C MET A 505 19.56 12.07 4.63
N ILE A 506 18.88 12.85 3.80
CA ILE A 506 19.52 13.82 2.92
C ILE A 506 19.92 14.99 3.82
N SER A 507 21.23 15.26 3.94
CA SER A 507 21.70 16.51 4.56
C SER A 507 20.98 17.67 3.87
N ALA A 508 20.34 18.56 4.64
CA ALA A 508 19.99 19.86 4.11
C ALA A 508 21.26 20.47 3.50
N ALA A 509 21.15 21.10 2.33
CA ALA A 509 22.25 21.90 1.82
C ALA A 509 22.68 22.86 2.95
N PRO A 510 23.99 23.12 3.13
CA PRO A 510 24.39 24.23 4.00
C PRO A 510 23.64 25.49 3.54
N PRO A 511 23.19 26.35 4.47
CA PRO A 511 22.55 27.60 4.08
C PRO A 511 23.45 28.32 3.07
N ASP A 512 22.83 28.85 2.03
CA ASP A 512 23.48 29.58 0.94
C ASP A 512 24.38 30.68 1.55
N ASP A 513 25.69 30.63 1.29
CA ASP A 513 26.68 31.61 1.81
C ASP A 513 26.38 33.05 1.36
N SER A 514 25.33 33.25 0.54
CA SER A 514 24.80 34.56 0.15
C SER A 514 24.23 35.42 1.31
N ASP A 515 24.05 34.85 2.51
CA ASP A 515 23.67 35.63 3.71
C ASP A 515 24.87 36.06 4.59
N GLN A 516 26.10 35.60 4.32
CA GLN A 516 27.30 36.08 5.04
C GLN A 516 27.95 37.32 4.40
N GLU A 517 27.61 37.68 3.17
CA GLU A 517 28.07 38.93 2.54
C GLU A 517 27.21 40.16 2.91
N LYS A 518 26.04 39.98 3.56
CA LYS A 518 25.19 41.11 3.99
C LYS A 518 25.51 41.67 5.38
N GLU A 519 26.26 40.95 6.22
CA GLU A 519 26.69 41.50 7.52
C GLU A 519 28.02 42.27 7.42
N THR A 520 28.86 42.02 6.41
CA THR A 520 30.15 42.72 6.23
C THR A 520 30.04 44.05 5.47
N GLU A 521 28.96 44.32 4.72
CA GLU A 521 28.70 45.64 4.12
C GLU A 521 28.00 46.63 5.09
N SER A 522 27.53 46.19 6.25
CA SER A 522 26.90 47.06 7.25
C SER A 522 27.87 47.68 8.27
N GLU A 523 29.08 47.12 8.40
CA GLU A 523 30.16 47.67 9.25
C GLU A 523 31.07 48.66 8.49
N SER A 524 31.21 48.55 7.17
CA SER A 524 32.01 49.51 6.37
C SER A 524 31.30 50.85 6.10
N ALA A 525 29.99 50.95 6.36
CA ALA A 525 29.21 52.18 6.18
C ALA A 525 29.08 53.05 7.46
N LYS A 526 29.72 52.65 8.58
CA LYS A 526 29.71 53.40 9.85
C LYS A 526 31.02 54.12 10.20
N GLU A 527 32.08 53.95 9.41
CA GLU A 527 33.34 54.70 9.60
C GLU A 527 33.45 55.97 8.73
N ASP A 528 32.47 56.27 7.89
CA ASP A 528 32.49 57.46 7.03
C ASP A 528 31.28 58.37 7.29
N LYS A 529 31.17 58.85 8.54
CA LYS A 529 30.41 60.06 8.93
C LYS A 529 30.73 60.47 10.38
N SER A 530 31.71 61.38 10.49
CA SER A 530 31.95 62.42 11.52
C SER A 530 32.00 62.03 12.99
#